data_AF-A0A433BCD7-F1
#
_entry.id   AF-A0A433BCD7-F1
#
_cell.length_a   1.000
_cell.length_b   1.000
_cell.length_c   1.000
_cell.angle_alpha   90.00
_cell.angle_beta   90.00
_cell.angle_gamma   90.00
#
_symmetry.space_group_name_H-M   'P 1'
#
loop_
_entity.id
_entity.type
_entity.pdbx_description
1 polymer ?
#
loop_
_entity_poly.entity_id
_entity_poly.type
_entity_poly.pdbx_seq_one_letter_code
_entity_poly.pdbx_strand_id
1 'polypeptide(L)'
;PDGCISRHVACELMRHVWHGGFDALDPDRLQALQQRLLMRHEPGADTLRAQLRQNTQEALAAGAFGVPAWVVDGRVFWGLDALHLLRACLEGDPWLDEHWDTVPQVANGLET
;
A
#
# COMPACT_ATOMS: atom_id res chain seq x y z
N PRO A 1 -14.39 -10.53 6.00
CA PRO A 1 -13.94 -9.14 5.73
C PRO A 1 -13.40 -9.09 4.31
N ASP A 2 -13.65 -8.03 3.55
CA ASP A 2 -13.18 -7.86 2.16
C ASP A 2 -11.69 -7.49 2.05
N GLY A 3 -10.98 -7.40 3.19
CA GLY A 3 -9.58 -7.00 3.24
C GLY A 3 -9.36 -5.50 3.06
N CYS A 4 -10.41 -4.70 2.87
CA CYS A 4 -10.32 -3.27 2.62
C CYS A 4 -10.34 -2.45 3.93
N ILE A 5 -9.69 -1.27 3.88
CA ILE A 5 -9.71 -0.27 4.95
C ILE A 5 -10.38 1.01 4.45
N SER A 6 -11.16 1.67 5.32
CA SER A 6 -11.73 2.97 4.98
C SER A 6 -10.66 4.05 4.97
N ARG A 7 -10.81 5.06 4.10
CA ARG A 7 -9.94 6.24 4.07
C ARG A 7 -9.81 6.91 5.44
N HIS A 8 -10.91 7.04 6.18
CA HIS A 8 -10.91 7.67 7.50
C HIS A 8 -10.01 6.93 8.49
N VAL A 9 -10.18 5.61 8.61
CA VAL A 9 -9.36 4.76 9.50
C VAL A 9 -7.89 4.79 9.08
N ALA A 10 -7.59 4.67 7.78
CA ALA A 10 -6.22 4.72 7.27
C ALA A 10 -5.55 6.08 7.58
N CYS A 11 -6.26 7.19 7.39
CA CYS A 11 -5.75 8.51 7.73
C CYS A 11 -5.48 8.65 9.24
N GLU A 12 -6.39 8.22 10.11
CA GLU A 12 -6.20 8.29 11.56
C GLU A 12 -5.01 7.44 12.03
N LEU A 13 -4.82 6.24 11.46
CA LEU A 13 -3.65 5.40 11.73
C LEU A 13 -2.36 6.08 11.27
N MET A 14 -2.30 6.58 10.04
CA MET A 14 -1.11 7.27 9.54
C MET A 14 -0.77 8.49 10.38
N ARG A 15 -1.78 9.28 10.79
CA ARG A 15 -1.56 10.43 11.69
C ARG A 15 -1.05 9.99 13.06
N HIS A 16 -1.60 8.91 13.63
CA HIS A 16 -1.16 8.36 14.91
C HIS A 16 0.30 7.91 14.88
N VAL A 17 0.74 7.26 13.79
CA VAL A 17 2.11 6.75 13.68
C VAL A 17 3.10 7.87 13.34
N TRP A 18 2.77 8.74 12.39
CA TRP A 18 3.76 9.61 11.75
C TRP A 18 3.71 11.09 12.18
N HIS A 19 2.68 11.53 12.92
CA HIS A 19 2.65 12.89 13.46
C HIS A 19 3.04 12.92 14.95
N GLY A 20 3.91 13.87 15.30
CA GLY A 20 4.28 14.17 16.70
C GLY A 20 5.44 13.34 17.27
N GLY A 21 5.91 12.29 16.57
CA GLY A 21 7.11 11.53 16.97
C GLY A 21 6.95 10.66 18.21
N PHE A 22 5.71 10.34 18.60
CA PHE A 22 5.40 9.46 19.73
C PHE A 22 5.52 7.98 19.35
N ASP A 23 5.71 7.10 20.34
CA ASP A 23 5.71 5.65 20.11
C ASP A 23 4.35 5.18 19.58
N ALA A 24 4.35 4.65 18.36
CA ALA A 24 3.17 4.15 17.67
C ALA A 24 2.44 3.03 18.43
N LEU A 25 3.17 2.27 19.24
CA LEU A 25 2.68 1.10 19.99
C LEU A 25 2.39 1.41 21.46
N ASP A 26 2.50 2.67 21.88
CA ASP A 26 2.15 3.09 23.24
C ASP A 26 0.71 2.64 23.60
N PRO A 27 0.52 1.90 24.70
CA PRO A 27 -0.78 1.32 25.06
C PRO A 27 -1.88 2.36 25.28
N ASP A 28 -1.57 3.47 25.94
CA ASP A 28 -2.55 4.51 26.26
C ASP A 28 -2.99 5.23 24.98
N ARG A 29 -2.05 5.49 24.08
CA ARG A 29 -2.35 6.08 22.77
C ARG A 29 -3.16 5.13 21.89
N LEU A 30 -2.85 3.83 21.89
CA LEU A 30 -3.63 2.83 21.18
C LEU A 30 -5.06 2.73 21.72
N GLN A 31 -5.24 2.75 23.05
CA GLN A 31 -6.56 2.77 23.67
C GLN A 31 -7.34 4.04 23.29
N ALA A 32 -6.71 5.21 23.33
CA ALA A 32 -7.33 6.47 22.91
C ALA A 32 -7.68 6.47 21.41
N LEU A 33 -6.88 5.84 20.55
CA LEU A 33 -7.19 5.66 19.14
C LEU A 33 -8.40 4.75 18.94
N GLN A 34 -8.47 3.62 19.65
CA GLN A 34 -9.59 2.68 19.59
C GLN A 34 -10.91 3.32 20.03
N GLN A 35 -10.89 4.20 21.04
CA GLN A 35 -12.08 4.92 21.49
C GLN A 35 -12.61 5.93 20.46
N ARG A 36 -11.76 6.43 19.56
CA ARG A 36 -12.14 7.39 18.51
C ARG A 36 -12.60 6.72 17.22
N LEU A 37 -12.28 5.44 17.02
CA LEU A 37 -12.57 4.71 15.80
C LEU A 37 -13.71 3.71 16.01
N LEU A 38 -14.60 3.62 15.03
CA LEU A 38 -15.60 2.54 14.98
C LEU A 38 -14.91 1.24 14.57
N MET A 39 -14.62 0.39 15.56
CA MET A 39 -14.02 -0.92 15.35
C MET A 39 -15.02 -1.86 14.67
N ARG A 40 -14.69 -2.32 13.46
CA ARG A 40 -15.51 -3.31 12.72
C ARG A 40 -15.29 -4.73 13.21
N HIS A 41 -14.15 -4.99 13.85
CA HIS A 41 -13.74 -6.30 14.30
C HIS A 41 -12.98 -6.18 15.63
N GLU A 42 -13.12 -7.21 16.46
CA GLU A 42 -12.32 -7.36 17.68
C GLU A 42 -10.84 -7.59 17.32
N PRO A 43 -9.90 -6.82 17.91
CA PRO A 43 -8.48 -7.04 17.72
C PRO A 43 -8.03 -8.45 18.11
N GLY A 44 -7.04 -9.00 17.40
CA GLY A 44 -6.37 -10.25 17.79
C GLY A 44 -7.06 -11.54 17.36
N ALA A 45 -8.23 -11.47 16.69
CA ALA A 45 -8.87 -12.66 16.12
C ALA A 45 -8.00 -13.31 15.03
N ASP A 46 -7.90 -14.65 15.05
CA ASP A 46 -7.09 -15.41 14.08
C ASP A 46 -7.51 -15.19 12.63
N THR A 47 -8.81 -14.99 12.41
CA THR A 47 -9.37 -14.69 11.09
C THR A 47 -8.84 -13.37 10.53
N LEU A 48 -8.58 -12.36 11.37
CA LEU A 48 -7.97 -11.10 10.95
C LEU A 48 -6.49 -11.27 10.59
N ARG A 49 -5.76 -12.08 11.37
CA ARG A 49 -4.36 -12.42 11.05
C ARG A 49 -4.25 -13.17 9.74
N ALA A 50 -5.16 -14.11 9.49
CA ALA A 50 -5.26 -14.81 8.21
C ALA A 50 -5.57 -13.85 7.07
N GLN A 51 -6.52 -12.92 7.24
CA GLN A 51 -6.85 -11.91 6.21
C GLN A 51 -5.66 -11.00 5.89
N LEU A 52 -4.90 -10.54 6.90
CA LEU A 52 -3.71 -9.72 6.66
C LEU A 52 -2.66 -10.47 5.83
N ARG A 53 -2.43 -11.76 6.12
CA ARG A 53 -1.52 -12.60 5.33
C ARG A 53 -2.02 -12.79 3.90
N GLN A 54 -3.31 -13.03 3.73
CA GLN A 54 -3.94 -13.17 2.42
C GLN A 54 -3.78 -11.91 1.58
N ASN A 55 -4.03 -10.72 2.16
CA ASN A 55 -3.82 -9.44 1.47
C ASN A 55 -2.35 -9.27 1.02
N THR A 56 -1.38 -9.68 1.85
CA THR A 56 0.04 -9.65 1.47
C THR A 56 0.35 -10.62 0.33
N GLN A 57 -0.21 -11.83 0.36
CA GLN A 57 -0.04 -12.81 -0.71
C GLN A 57 -0.63 -12.33 -2.03
N GLU A 58 -1.79 -11.69 -2.01
CA GLU A 58 -2.42 -11.08 -3.19
C GLU A 58 -1.56 -9.96 -3.78
N ALA A 59 -1.01 -9.08 -2.93
CA ALA A 59 -0.10 -8.03 -3.40
C ALA A 59 1.18 -8.60 -4.04
N LEU A 60 1.77 -9.64 -3.44
CA LEU A 60 2.95 -10.34 -3.99
C LEU A 60 2.62 -11.02 -5.32
N ALA A 61 1.47 -11.71 -5.42
CA ALA A 61 1.02 -12.36 -6.64
C ALA A 61 0.76 -11.34 -7.77
N ALA A 62 0.39 -10.11 -7.43
CA ALA A 62 0.25 -9.00 -8.37
C ALA A 62 1.58 -8.30 -8.72
N GLY A 63 2.72 -8.79 -8.21
CA GLY A 63 4.05 -8.27 -8.52
C GLY A 63 4.51 -7.12 -7.62
N ALA A 64 3.76 -6.75 -6.58
CA ALA A 64 4.22 -5.75 -5.62
C ALA A 64 5.39 -6.30 -4.79
N PHE A 65 6.43 -5.49 -4.63
CA PHE A 65 7.64 -5.87 -3.87
C PHE A 65 7.99 -4.88 -2.74
N GLY A 66 7.24 -3.79 -2.63
CA GLY A 66 7.45 -2.75 -1.62
C GLY A 66 6.22 -1.86 -1.47
N VAL A 67 6.28 -0.89 -0.55
CA VAL A 67 5.18 0.04 -0.28
C VAL A 67 5.65 1.51 -0.34
N PRO A 68 4.77 2.46 -0.72
CA PRO A 68 3.45 2.21 -1.31
C PRO A 68 3.57 1.66 -2.75
N ALA A 69 2.61 0.85 -3.17
CA ALA A 69 2.53 0.32 -4.53
C ALA A 69 1.08 0.31 -5.03
N TRP A 70 0.91 0.54 -6.32
CA TRP A 70 -0.37 0.47 -7.02
C TRP A 70 -0.26 -0.50 -8.19
N VAL A 71 -1.31 -1.29 -8.40
CA VAL A 71 -1.40 -2.20 -9.55
C VAL A 71 -2.58 -1.78 -10.41
N VAL A 72 -2.32 -1.43 -11.67
CA VAL A 72 -3.32 -1.02 -12.67
C VAL A 72 -3.07 -1.82 -13.93
N ASP A 73 -4.05 -2.59 -14.40
CA ASP A 73 -3.94 -3.42 -15.62
C ASP A 73 -2.69 -4.30 -15.67
N GLY A 74 -2.31 -4.88 -14.53
CA GLY A 74 -1.12 -5.73 -14.38
C GLY A 74 0.22 -4.99 -14.29
N ARG A 75 0.21 -3.65 -14.40
CA ARG A 75 1.40 -2.79 -14.23
C ARG A 75 1.56 -2.39 -12.78
N VAL A 76 2.77 -2.51 -12.26
CA VAL A 76 3.12 -2.15 -10.87
C VAL A 76 3.82 -0.80 -10.85
N PHE A 77 3.23 0.16 -10.12
CA PHE A 77 3.82 1.47 -9.83
C PHE A 77 4.24 1.48 -8.37
N TRP A 78 5.55 1.50 -8.11
CA TRP A 78 6.11 1.49 -6.75
C TRP A 78 6.70 2.85 -6.40
N GLY A 79 6.39 3.33 -5.19
CA GLY A 79 6.92 4.59 -4.67
C GLY A 79 6.03 5.81 -4.96
N LEU A 80 6.19 6.86 -4.15
CA LEU A 80 5.47 8.12 -4.33
C LEU A 80 5.98 8.92 -5.53
N ASP A 81 7.23 8.71 -5.91
CA ASP A 81 7.84 9.24 -7.13
C ASP A 81 7.17 8.70 -8.40
N ALA A 82 6.64 7.47 -8.40
CA ALA A 82 5.91 6.90 -9.52
C ALA A 82 4.49 7.45 -9.74
N LEU A 83 3.98 8.35 -8.87
CA LEU A 83 2.60 8.85 -8.97
C LEU A 83 2.28 9.57 -10.29
N HIS A 84 3.28 10.22 -10.90
CA HIS A 84 3.10 10.86 -12.21
C HIS A 84 2.89 9.83 -13.33
N LEU A 85 3.61 8.71 -13.30
CA LEU A 85 3.43 7.59 -14.23
C LEU A 85 2.09 6.88 -13.99
N LEU A 86 1.71 6.67 -12.73
CA LEU A 86 0.39 6.14 -12.37
C LEU A 86 -0.73 7.01 -12.94
N ARG A 87 -0.61 8.34 -12.82
CA ARG A 87 -1.56 9.28 -13.41
C ARG A 87 -1.62 9.14 -14.93
N ALA A 88 -0.47 9.12 -15.61
CA ALA A 88 -0.41 8.94 -17.06
C ALA A 88 -1.09 7.63 -17.50
N CYS A 89 -0.88 6.54 -16.75
CA CYS A 89 -1.57 5.26 -16.98
C CYS A 89 -3.09 5.38 -16.86
N LEU A 90 -3.59 6.06 -15.83
CA LEU A 90 -5.04 6.25 -15.62
C LEU A 90 -5.67 7.20 -16.65
N GLU A 91 -4.89 8.11 -17.21
CA GLU A 91 -5.31 9.01 -18.29
C GLU A 91 -5.17 8.37 -19.69
N GLY A 92 -4.61 7.16 -19.78
CA GLY A 92 -4.44 6.42 -21.05
C GLY A 92 -3.36 7.03 -21.95
N ASP A 93 -2.26 7.52 -21.38
CA ASP A 93 -1.16 8.12 -22.14
C ASP A 93 -0.51 7.11 -23.10
N PRO A 94 -0.60 7.31 -24.44
CA PRO A 94 -0.02 6.40 -25.42
C PRO A 94 1.49 6.23 -25.31
N TRP A 95 2.19 7.26 -24.81
CA TRP A 95 3.64 7.18 -24.63
C TRP A 95 4.00 6.10 -23.61
N LEU A 96 3.26 6.04 -22.50
CA LEU A 96 3.49 5.02 -21.46
C LEU A 96 3.25 3.62 -22.01
N ASP A 97 2.18 3.43 -22.78
CA ASP A 97 1.85 2.14 -23.39
C ASP A 97 2.91 1.66 -24.38
N GLU A 98 3.41 2.55 -25.23
CA GLU A 98 4.45 2.24 -26.21
C GLU A 98 5.78 1.88 -25.55
N HIS A 99 6.11 2.50 -24.41
CA HIS A 99 7.43 2.38 -23.79
C HIS A 99 7.47 1.42 -22.59
N TRP A 100 6.34 0.98 -22.06
CA TRP A 100 6.30 0.15 -20.84
C TRP A 100 7.20 -1.09 -20.91
N ASP A 101 7.10 -1.85 -22.01
CA ASP A 101 7.83 -3.11 -22.19
C ASP A 101 9.30 -2.91 -22.61
N THR A 102 9.75 -1.66 -22.77
CA THR A 102 11.14 -1.33 -23.12
C THR A 102 12.06 -1.27 -21.90
N VAL A 103 11.50 -1.06 -20.69
CA VAL A 103 12.29 -0.90 -19.46
C VAL A 103 13.20 -2.09 -19.15
N PRO A 104 12.78 -3.36 -19.29
CA PRO A 104 13.66 -4.52 -19.05
C PRO A 104 14.87 -4.60 -20.01
N GLN A 105 14.84 -3.85 -21.11
CA GLN A 105 15.89 -3.83 -22.13
C GLN A 105 16.99 -2.80 -21.82
N VAL A 106 16.77 -1.93 -20.82
CA VAL A 106 17.77 -0.97 -20.37
C VAL A 106 18.87 -1.73 -19.62
N ALA A 107 20.11 -1.64 -20.13
CA ALA A 107 21.26 -2.28 -19.49
C ALA A 107 21.43 -1.74 -18.06
N ASN A 108 21.43 -2.64 -17.09
CA ASN A 108 21.79 -2.28 -15.72
C ASN A 108 23.27 -1.90 -15.68
N GLY A 109 23.61 -0.80 -15.00
CA GLY A 109 25.00 -0.34 -14.81
C GLY A 109 25.83 -1.22 -13.88
N LEU A 110 25.29 -2.37 -13.46
CA LEU A 110 25.98 -3.39 -12.69
C LEU A 110 26.37 -4.49 -13.68
N GLU A 111 27.66 -4.74 -13.82
CA GLU A 111 28.15 -5.92 -14.57
C GLU A 111 27.62 -7.18 -13.85
N THR A 112 26.83 -7.98 -14.57
CA THR A 112 26.31 -9.27 -14.12
C THR A 112 27.39 -10.35 -14.15
#